data_AF-A0A2R8AX67-F1
#
_entry.id   AF-A0A2R8AX67-F1
#
_cell.length_a   1.000
_cell.length_b   1.000
_cell.length_c   1.000
_cell.angle_alpha   90.00
_cell.angle_beta   90.00
_cell.angle_gamma   90.00
#
_symmetry.space_group_name_H-M   'P 1'
#
loop_
_entity.id
_entity.type
_entity.pdbx_description
1 polymer ?
#
loop_
_entity_poly.entity_id
_entity_poly.type
_entity_poly.pdbx_seq_one_letter_code
_entity_poly.pdbx_strand_id
1 'polypeptide(L)'
;MFASSSFKARQSALAALILLQGVMLAALFAGVQPHPPAAIAPFGMAPFLAVSISVALAAYRHAETGGKSAAALAVLAAILALVSFGPQKYFDPAFGQVWPAVIGAQIACVIIALNLRPAPTAQAA
;
A
#
# COMPACT_ATOMS: atom_id res chain seq x y z
N MET A 1 -8.94 -3.12 24.90
CA MET A 1 -8.19 -1.90 24.50
C MET A 1 -7.26 -2.11 23.30
N PHE A 2 -6.49 -3.21 23.22
CA PHE A 2 -5.55 -3.45 22.11
C PHE A 2 -6.20 -3.59 20.71
N ALA A 3 -7.45 -4.10 20.61
CA ALA A 3 -8.13 -4.30 19.33
C ALA A 3 -8.35 -3.02 18.52
N SER A 4 -8.75 -1.95 19.17
CA SER A 4 -9.02 -0.67 18.52
C SER A 4 -7.76 -0.01 17.98
N SER A 5 -6.60 -0.20 18.63
CA SER A 5 -5.32 0.37 18.18
C SER A 5 -4.82 -0.26 16.88
N SER A 6 -5.05 -1.56 16.71
CA SER A 6 -4.53 -2.33 15.58
C SER A 6 -5.27 -2.06 14.28
N PHE A 7 -6.60 -1.90 14.36
CA PHE A 7 -7.39 -1.42 13.23
C PHE A 7 -6.94 -0.01 12.82
N LYS A 8 -6.85 0.94 13.76
CA LYS A 8 -6.45 2.32 13.47
C LYS A 8 -5.06 2.39 12.81
N ALA A 9 -4.10 1.61 13.32
CA ALA A 9 -2.75 1.54 12.74
C ALA A 9 -2.77 1.03 11.27
N ARG A 10 -3.50 -0.04 11.00
CA ARG A 10 -3.68 -0.56 9.64
C ARG A 10 -4.39 0.43 8.72
N GLN A 11 -5.41 1.12 9.23
CA GLN A 11 -6.12 2.15 8.48
C GLN A 11 -5.21 3.33 8.12
N SER A 12 -4.40 3.83 9.07
CA SER A 12 -3.40 4.87 8.81
C SER A 12 -2.35 4.42 7.79
N ALA A 13 -1.88 3.17 7.86
CA ALA A 13 -0.94 2.62 6.89
C ALA A 13 -1.53 2.51 5.47
N LEU A 14 -2.79 2.08 5.36
CA LEU A 14 -3.50 2.05 4.08
C LEU A 14 -3.69 3.47 3.51
N ALA A 15 -3.99 4.46 4.36
CA ALA A 15 -4.07 5.86 3.96
C ALA A 15 -2.72 6.35 3.41
N ALA A 16 -1.62 6.01 4.08
CA ALA A 16 -0.28 6.34 3.63
C ALA A 16 0.02 5.74 2.25
N LEU A 17 -0.33 4.47 2.00
CA LEU A 17 -0.16 3.84 0.68
C LEU A 17 -0.99 4.52 -0.41
N ILE A 18 -2.23 4.93 -0.11
CA ILE A 18 -3.09 5.66 -1.04
C ILE A 18 -2.46 7.02 -1.40
N LEU A 19 -2.07 7.79 -0.39
CA LEU A 19 -1.48 9.11 -0.58
C LEU A 19 -0.15 9.03 -1.32
N LEU A 20 0.72 8.10 -0.96
CA LEU A 20 2.04 7.94 -1.57
C LEU A 20 1.92 7.56 -3.05
N GLN A 21 1.04 6.62 -3.39
CA GLN A 21 0.75 6.27 -4.79
C GLN A 21 0.14 7.45 -5.56
N GLY A 22 -0.81 8.17 -4.95
CA GLY A 22 -1.45 9.33 -5.57
C GLY A 22 -0.48 10.49 -5.82
N VAL A 23 0.40 10.79 -4.85
CA VAL A 23 1.42 11.84 -4.99
C VAL A 23 2.46 11.47 -6.04
N MET A 24 2.92 10.21 -6.07
CA MET A 24 3.86 9.75 -7.10
C MET A 24 3.24 9.79 -8.50
N LEU A 25 1.96 9.46 -8.63
CA LEU A 25 1.22 9.60 -9.88
C LEU A 25 1.05 11.07 -10.30
N ALA A 26 0.74 11.95 -9.34
CA ALA A 26 0.63 13.38 -9.60
C ALA A 26 1.97 14.00 -10.02
N ALA A 27 3.07 13.63 -9.37
CA ALA A 27 4.42 14.06 -9.72
C ALA A 27 4.80 13.61 -11.15
N LEU A 28 4.42 12.38 -11.53
CA LEU A 28 4.61 11.86 -12.88
C LEU A 28 3.86 12.71 -13.92
N PHE A 29 2.58 13.02 -13.69
CA PHE A 29 1.80 13.85 -14.62
C PHE A 29 2.25 15.32 -14.64
N ALA A 30 2.75 15.85 -13.53
CA ALA A 30 3.28 17.20 -13.44
C ALA A 30 4.71 17.34 -14.01
N GLY A 31 5.39 16.22 -14.32
CA GLY A 31 6.79 16.23 -14.76
C GLY A 31 7.77 16.70 -13.68
N VAL A 32 7.37 16.65 -12.40
CA VAL A 32 8.19 17.12 -11.27
C VAL A 32 9.11 16.00 -10.81
N GLN A 33 10.42 16.26 -10.81
CA GLN A 33 11.39 15.37 -10.19
C GLN A 33 11.24 15.39 -8.65
N PRO A 34 11.40 14.26 -7.96
CA PRO A 34 11.64 12.92 -8.49
C PRO A 34 10.35 12.24 -8.98
N HIS A 35 10.32 11.76 -10.22
CA HIS A 35 9.22 10.96 -10.77
C HIS A 35 9.73 9.58 -11.23
N PRO A 36 8.86 8.54 -11.28
CA PRO A 36 9.24 7.25 -11.85
C PRO A 36 9.77 7.40 -13.30
N PRO A 37 10.78 6.63 -13.73
CA PRO A 37 11.29 6.69 -15.10
C PRO A 37 10.18 6.38 -16.13
N ALA A 38 10.01 7.26 -17.13
CA ALA A 38 9.01 7.09 -18.18
C ALA A 38 9.34 5.96 -19.18
N ALA A 39 10.56 5.43 -19.15
CA ALA A 39 11.13 4.54 -20.16
C ALA A 39 10.67 3.07 -20.10
N ILE A 40 9.70 2.72 -19.24
CA ILE A 40 9.18 1.34 -19.16
C ILE A 40 7.79 1.33 -19.82
N ALA A 41 7.61 0.49 -20.84
CA ALA A 41 6.36 0.37 -21.61
C ALA A 41 5.12 0.29 -20.67
N PRO A 42 4.24 1.33 -20.63
CA PRO A 42 3.31 1.54 -19.52
C PRO A 42 1.85 1.26 -19.86
N PHE A 43 1.53 0.26 -20.70
CA PHE A 43 0.13 -0.19 -20.79
C PHE A 43 -0.41 -0.70 -19.43
N GLY A 44 0.46 -0.90 -18.43
CA GLY A 44 0.09 -1.31 -17.08
C GLY A 44 0.12 -0.24 -15.99
N MET A 45 0.78 0.92 -16.12
CA MET A 45 1.06 1.75 -14.92
C MET A 45 -0.19 2.42 -14.34
N ALA A 46 -0.99 3.09 -15.18
CA ALA A 46 -2.25 3.68 -14.75
C ALA A 46 -3.31 2.62 -14.38
N PRO A 47 -3.54 1.55 -15.16
CA PRO A 47 -4.42 0.45 -14.73
C PRO A 47 -3.97 -0.22 -13.43
N PHE A 48 -2.66 -0.45 -13.25
CA PHE A 48 -2.10 -1.05 -12.04
C PHE A 48 -2.29 -0.15 -10.82
N LEU A 49 -1.98 1.14 -10.95
CA LEU A 49 -2.21 2.10 -9.87
C LEU A 49 -3.70 2.24 -9.55
N ALA A 50 -4.58 2.21 -10.55
CA ALA A 50 -6.02 2.21 -10.33
C ALA A 50 -6.46 1.01 -9.49
N VAL A 51 -5.98 -0.20 -9.82
CA VAL A 51 -6.25 -1.41 -9.03
C VAL A 51 -5.66 -1.29 -7.62
N SER A 52 -4.38 -0.92 -7.50
CA SER A 52 -3.68 -0.84 -6.22
C SER A 52 -4.31 0.18 -5.27
N ILE A 53 -4.63 1.38 -5.76
CA ILE A 53 -5.32 2.42 -5.00
C ILE A 53 -6.75 1.97 -4.65
N SER A 54 -7.49 1.36 -5.57
CA SER A 54 -8.86 0.90 -5.30
C SER A 54 -8.91 -0.20 -4.24
N VAL A 55 -7.98 -1.17 -4.30
CA VAL A 55 -7.87 -2.23 -3.29
C VAL A 55 -7.47 -1.65 -1.94
N ALA A 56 -6.52 -0.72 -1.91
CA ALA A 56 -6.13 -0.04 -0.68
C ALA A 56 -7.29 0.77 -0.06
N LEU A 57 -8.08 1.46 -0.89
CA LEU A 57 -9.25 2.22 -0.45
C LEU A 57 -10.37 1.30 0.05
N ALA A 58 -10.62 0.17 -0.63
CA ALA A 58 -11.56 -0.84 -0.18
C ALA A 58 -11.14 -1.41 1.19
N ALA A 59 -9.87 -1.77 1.34
CA ALA A 59 -9.32 -2.21 2.62
C ALA A 59 -9.46 -1.14 3.71
N TYR A 60 -9.21 0.14 3.38
CA TYR A 60 -9.32 1.28 4.29
C TYR A 60 -10.75 1.46 4.81
N ARG A 61 -11.74 1.34 3.93
CA ARG A 61 -13.17 1.46 4.28
C ARG A 61 -13.66 0.29 5.13
N HIS A 62 -13.10 -0.91 4.94
CA HIS A 62 -13.47 -2.11 5.69
C HIS A 62 -12.55 -2.44 6.87
N ALA A 63 -11.63 -1.55 7.24
CA ALA A 63 -10.63 -1.86 8.27
C ALA A 63 -11.23 -2.13 9.66
N GLU A 64 -12.40 -1.54 9.98
CA GLU A 64 -13.11 -1.72 11.26
C GLU A 64 -13.87 -3.04 11.37
N THR A 65 -14.32 -3.60 10.25
CA THR A 65 -15.20 -4.80 10.28
C THR A 65 -14.45 -6.07 10.66
N GLY A 66 -13.11 -6.04 10.70
CA GLY A 66 -12.26 -7.11 11.23
C GLY A 66 -12.36 -8.46 10.50
N GLY A 67 -13.13 -8.56 9.42
CA GLY A 67 -13.39 -9.80 8.72
C GLY A 67 -12.22 -10.28 7.85
N LYS A 68 -12.25 -11.57 7.48
CA LYS A 68 -11.25 -12.20 6.59
C LYS A 68 -11.06 -11.44 5.28
N SER A 69 -12.15 -10.92 4.71
CA SER A 69 -12.12 -10.14 3.46
C SER A 69 -11.35 -8.82 3.63
N ALA A 70 -11.51 -8.11 4.75
CA ALA A 70 -10.76 -6.87 5.01
C ALA A 70 -9.26 -7.13 5.20
N ALA A 71 -8.91 -8.25 5.86
CA ALA A 71 -7.53 -8.69 5.99
C ALA A 71 -6.92 -9.07 4.62
N ALA A 72 -7.65 -9.82 3.80
CA ALA A 72 -7.21 -10.20 2.46
C ALA A 72 -6.98 -8.98 1.56
N LEU A 73 -7.90 -8.00 1.59
CA LEU A 73 -7.73 -6.75 0.84
C LEU A 73 -6.53 -5.94 1.33
N ALA A 74 -6.28 -5.87 2.64
CA ALA A 74 -5.12 -5.17 3.18
C ALA A 74 -3.78 -5.83 2.78
N VAL A 75 -3.73 -7.17 2.79
CA VAL A 75 -2.58 -7.94 2.30
C VAL A 75 -2.37 -7.70 0.81
N LEU A 76 -3.45 -7.78 0.02
CA LEU A 76 -3.38 -7.53 -1.42
C LEU A 76 -2.89 -6.12 -1.73
N ALA A 77 -3.39 -5.11 -1.00
CA ALA A 77 -2.93 -3.73 -1.13
C ALA A 77 -1.42 -3.59 -0.84
N ALA A 78 -0.92 -4.25 0.22
CA ALA A 78 0.50 -4.25 0.55
C ALA A 78 1.35 -4.91 -0.54
N ILE A 79 0.91 -6.06 -1.07
CA ILE A 79 1.61 -6.75 -2.17
C ILE A 79 1.67 -5.87 -3.41
N LEU A 80 0.56 -5.27 -3.82
CA LEU A 80 0.52 -4.36 -4.98
C LEU A 80 1.42 -3.14 -4.76
N ALA A 81 1.39 -2.53 -3.58
CA ALA A 81 2.31 -1.44 -3.26
C ALA A 81 3.78 -1.86 -3.35
N LEU A 82 4.14 -3.07 -2.91
CA LEU A 82 5.50 -3.61 -2.99
C LEU A 82 5.94 -3.92 -4.43
N VAL A 83 5.03 -4.14 -5.38
CA VAL A 83 5.43 -4.22 -6.80
C VAL A 83 6.00 -2.87 -7.26
N SER A 84 5.42 -1.76 -6.80
CA SER A 84 5.90 -0.40 -7.11
C SER A 84 7.08 0.06 -6.25
N PHE A 85 7.07 -0.27 -4.95
CA PHE A 85 7.94 0.31 -3.92
C PHE A 85 8.67 -0.76 -3.08
N GLY A 86 8.88 -1.94 -3.63
CA GLY A 86 9.52 -3.06 -2.93
C GLY A 86 11.04 -3.03 -2.96
N PRO A 87 11.69 -4.04 -2.34
CA PRO A 87 13.15 -4.13 -2.24
C PRO A 87 13.89 -4.19 -3.57
N GLN A 88 13.22 -4.65 -4.64
CA GLN A 88 13.78 -4.62 -5.99
C GLN A 88 14.20 -3.22 -6.45
N LYS A 89 13.62 -2.16 -5.86
CA LYS A 89 13.97 -0.77 -6.17
C LYS A 89 15.35 -0.35 -5.66
N TYR A 90 15.98 -1.09 -4.75
CA TYR A 90 17.34 -0.77 -4.29
C TYR A 90 18.41 -0.97 -5.38
N PHE A 91 18.09 -1.72 -6.43
CA PHE A 91 18.96 -1.96 -7.58
C PHE A 91 18.64 -1.04 -8.77
N ASP A 92 17.63 -0.18 -8.64
CA ASP A 92 17.25 0.79 -9.67
C ASP A 92 18.21 2.00 -9.63
N PRO A 93 18.84 2.40 -10.74
CA PRO A 93 19.68 3.60 -10.78
C PRO A 93 18.98 4.87 -10.29
N ALA A 94 17.65 4.96 -10.43
CA ALA A 94 16.85 6.08 -9.95
C ALA A 94 16.54 6.01 -8.44
N PHE A 95 17.01 4.99 -7.71
CA PHE A 95 16.71 4.82 -6.29
C PHE A 95 17.04 6.05 -5.44
N GLY A 96 18.18 6.69 -5.69
CA GLY A 96 18.60 7.90 -4.96
C GLY A 96 17.59 9.06 -5.03
N GLN A 97 16.69 9.03 -6.02
CA GLN A 97 15.63 10.03 -6.20
C GLN A 97 14.30 9.59 -5.55
N VAL A 98 14.01 8.29 -5.51
CA VAL A 98 12.69 7.76 -5.07
C VAL A 98 12.72 7.04 -3.72
N TRP A 99 13.89 6.96 -3.07
CA TRP A 99 14.07 6.18 -1.84
C TRP A 99 13.09 6.54 -0.70
N PRO A 100 12.69 7.80 -0.44
CA PRO A 100 11.76 8.10 0.65
C PRO A 100 10.39 7.46 0.41
N ALA A 101 9.96 7.40 -0.85
CA ALA A 101 8.71 6.74 -1.23
C ALA A 101 8.80 5.23 -1.05
N VAL A 102 9.94 4.63 -1.42
CA VAL A 102 10.21 3.19 -1.24
C VAL A 102 10.15 2.80 0.24
N ILE A 103 10.90 3.51 1.09
CA ILE A 103 10.96 3.22 2.53
C ILE A 103 9.61 3.50 3.20
N GLY A 104 8.94 4.60 2.85
CA GLY A 104 7.61 4.92 3.38
C GLY A 104 6.57 3.84 3.06
N ALA A 105 6.55 3.34 1.83
CA ALA A 105 5.64 2.27 1.43
C ALA A 105 5.94 0.95 2.17
N GLN A 106 7.22 0.60 2.34
CA GLN A 106 7.61 -0.62 3.06
C GLN A 106 7.25 -0.55 4.55
N ILE A 107 7.45 0.59 5.20
CA ILE A 107 7.01 0.80 6.59
C ILE A 107 5.49 0.62 6.70
N ALA A 108 4.72 1.19 5.77
CA ALA A 108 3.27 1.00 5.75
C ALA A 108 2.89 -0.48 5.56
N CYS A 109 3.59 -1.22 4.70
CA CYS A 109 3.39 -2.66 4.51
C CYS A 109 3.70 -3.47 5.77
N VAL A 110 4.79 -3.13 6.49
CA VAL A 110 5.13 -3.74 7.78
C VAL A 110 4.05 -3.46 8.81
N ILE A 111 3.56 -2.22 8.91
CA ILE A 111 2.47 -1.87 9.84
C ILE A 111 1.20 -2.65 9.51
N ILE A 112 0.86 -2.81 8.23
CA ILE A 112 -0.27 -3.65 7.81
C ILE A 112 -0.05 -5.09 8.31
N ALA A 113 1.11 -5.69 8.02
CA ALA A 113 1.43 -7.07 8.39
C ALA A 113 1.36 -7.32 9.91
N LEU A 114 1.96 -6.43 10.71
CA LEU A 114 1.94 -6.50 12.18
C LEU A 114 0.52 -6.33 12.78
N ASN A 115 -0.41 -5.79 12.01
CA ASN A 115 -1.79 -5.52 12.43
C ASN A 115 -2.83 -6.38 11.71
N LEU A 116 -2.41 -7.49 11.09
CA LEU A 116 -3.29 -8.55 10.63
C LEU A 116 -3.69 -9.42 11.83
N ARG A 117 -4.90 -9.18 12.36
CA ARG A 117 -5.46 -10.06 13.37
C ARG A 117 -6.12 -11.26 12.70
N PRO A 118 -5.86 -12.50 13.16
CA PRO A 118 -6.71 -13.64 12.83
C PRO A 118 -8.15 -13.32 13.26
N ALA A 119 -9.13 -13.69 12.43
CA ALA A 119 -10.52 -13.66 12.87
C ALA A 119 -10.66 -14.49 14.15
N PRO A 120 -11.46 -14.08 15.15
CA PRO A 120 -11.88 -15.01 16.19
C PRO A 120 -12.50 -16.20 15.48
N THR A 121 -11.88 -17.38 15.59
CA THR A 121 -12.54 -18.63 15.25
C THR A 121 -13.86 -18.60 15.99
N ALA A 122 -14.97 -18.68 15.25
CA ALA A 122 -16.29 -18.81 15.84
C ALA A 122 -16.18 -19.90 16.91
N GLN A 123 -16.40 -19.53 18.18
CA GLN A 123 -16.56 -20.53 19.23
C GLN A 123 -17.69 -21.42 18.75
N ALA A 124 -17.36 -22.68 18.47
CA ALA A 124 -18.34 -23.71 18.20
C ALA A 124 -19.25 -23.76 19.41
N ALA A 125 -20.48 -23.27 19.21
CA ALA A 125 -21.60 -23.50 20.11
C ALA A 125 -22.20 -24.88 19.82
#